data_AF-F7RK51-F1
#
_entry.id   AF-F7RK51-F1
#
_cell.length_a   1.000
_cell.length_b   1.000
_cell.length_c   1.000
_cell.angle_alpha   90.00
_cell.angle_beta   90.00
_cell.angle_gamma   90.00
#
_symmetry.space_group_name_H-M   'P 1'
#
loop_
_entity.id
_entity.type
_entity.pdbx_description
1 polymer ?
#
loop_
_entity_poly.entity_id
_entity_poly.type
_entity_poly.pdbx_seq_one_letter_code
_entity_poly.pdbx_strand_id
1 'polypeptide(L)'
;MWFRQDLRLADNQALTAACDWARANSVALKAIYIATPSQWQRHDVAPIQLDFIERHINLLAQGLASLGITFELIQLDTFADVPRFLGHYCLQQGIGRVFAGSEPEINEQQRDQACIQVGIPLVLTEEHCLLKPGTVLNLSGDMYKVFTPFSRKWREIAARHAILPLPVPAPLGPVLAEPKPLLFNHVTKVSSEFWAAGEGQAKLLLSAFIQQKVQDYKQDRDFPAIDGTSSMSPYLAIGVVSPRQCVAALLHHFPEVIADDTSPARTWLNELTWREFYRHLLVAFPDLSKSHNFNRQADHVQWRNNPQEFAAWCEGRTGYPIIDAAMRQLNQTGWMHNRLRMVVASFLTKHLLIDWRWGERYFRQKLIDGDLAANNGGWQWSAGCGCDAQPYFRIFNPMSQSEKFDPDGSFIRKYLPELASWGIKQLHQPSTAQTPSLFEPPLFNTQTAYPSAIVEHSAARARALTVLGVLKKAAAQ
;
A
#
# COMPACT_ATOMS: atom_id res chain seq x y z
N MET A 1 -23.29 -5.77 10.40
CA MET A 1 -21.89 -5.81 9.91
C MET A 1 -21.64 -4.57 9.06
N TRP A 2 -20.59 -3.81 9.32
CA TRP A 2 -20.17 -2.66 8.52
C TRP A 2 -18.79 -2.93 7.91
N PHE A 3 -18.79 -3.26 6.62
CA PHE A 3 -17.58 -3.52 5.83
C PHE A 3 -16.88 -2.22 5.43
N ARG A 4 -15.54 -2.25 5.42
CA ARG A 4 -14.62 -1.19 4.99
C ARG A 4 -13.48 -1.82 4.17
N GLN A 5 -12.24 -1.75 4.62
CA GLN A 5 -11.08 -2.40 4.00
C GLN A 5 -10.92 -3.87 4.44
N ASP A 6 -12.02 -4.61 4.43
CA ASP A 6 -12.12 -6.00 4.87
C ASP A 6 -13.11 -6.79 3.99
N LEU A 7 -13.01 -6.58 2.67
CA LEU A 7 -13.94 -7.08 1.64
C LEU A 7 -13.82 -8.59 1.38
N ARG A 8 -14.03 -9.39 2.43
CA ARG A 8 -13.95 -10.84 2.43
C ARG A 8 -14.93 -11.46 3.43
N LEU A 9 -15.35 -12.69 3.16
CA LEU A 9 -16.12 -13.54 4.06
C LEU A 9 -15.23 -14.42 4.93
N ALA A 10 -14.17 -14.98 4.34
CA ALA A 10 -13.24 -15.84 5.05
C ALA A 10 -12.30 -15.02 5.94
N ASP A 11 -12.00 -15.53 7.12
CA ASP A 11 -11.10 -14.89 8.08
C ASP A 11 -11.44 -13.41 8.38
N ASN A 12 -12.74 -13.07 8.38
CA ASN A 12 -13.23 -11.76 8.77
C ASN A 12 -13.78 -11.82 10.20
N GLN A 13 -13.05 -11.23 11.15
CA GLN A 13 -13.36 -11.36 12.57
C GLN A 13 -14.65 -10.61 12.92
N ALA A 14 -14.86 -9.42 12.36
CA ALA A 14 -16.08 -8.64 12.58
C ALA A 14 -17.32 -9.36 12.04
N LEU A 15 -17.22 -9.98 10.86
CA LEU A 15 -18.31 -10.76 10.27
C LEU A 15 -18.62 -12.01 11.09
N THR A 16 -17.59 -12.77 11.49
CA THR A 16 -17.77 -13.94 12.37
C THR A 16 -18.46 -13.54 13.67
N ALA A 17 -17.97 -12.50 14.35
CA ALA A 17 -18.58 -12.00 15.58
C ALA A 17 -20.03 -11.53 15.37
N ALA A 18 -20.33 -10.88 14.25
CA ALA A 18 -21.68 -10.45 13.91
C ALA A 18 -22.63 -11.64 13.70
N CYS A 19 -22.18 -12.68 12.98
CA CYS A 19 -22.93 -13.90 12.75
C CYS A 19 -23.19 -14.66 14.04
N ASP A 20 -22.18 -14.80 14.90
CA ASP A 20 -22.31 -15.51 16.17
C ASP A 20 -23.26 -14.77 17.11
N TRP A 21 -23.18 -13.44 17.17
CA TRP A 21 -24.11 -12.63 17.94
C TRP A 21 -25.54 -12.74 17.40
N ALA A 22 -25.72 -12.70 16.08
CA ALA A 22 -27.03 -12.86 15.43
C ALA A 22 -27.67 -14.21 15.77
N ARG A 23 -26.91 -15.31 15.70
CA ARG A 23 -27.38 -16.66 16.08
C ARG A 23 -27.75 -16.73 17.55
N ALA A 24 -26.87 -16.26 18.43
CA ALA A 24 -27.09 -16.32 19.88
C ALA A 24 -28.35 -15.55 20.34
N ASN A 25 -28.71 -14.49 19.62
CA ASN A 25 -29.88 -13.66 19.94
C ASN A 25 -31.09 -13.95 19.05
N SER A 26 -30.99 -14.90 18.10
CA SER A 26 -32.04 -15.20 17.13
C SER A 26 -32.56 -13.97 16.37
N VAL A 27 -31.64 -13.11 15.91
CA VAL A 27 -31.94 -11.88 15.16
C VAL A 27 -31.35 -11.92 13.76
N ALA A 28 -31.95 -11.16 12.84
CA ALA A 28 -31.43 -11.00 11.49
C ALA A 28 -30.14 -10.19 11.47
N LEU A 29 -29.19 -10.57 10.60
CA LEU A 29 -27.98 -9.80 10.32
C LEU A 29 -28.14 -9.03 9.01
N LYS A 30 -27.85 -7.73 9.06
CA LYS A 30 -27.69 -6.87 7.88
C LYS A 30 -26.23 -6.43 7.75
N ALA A 31 -25.75 -6.41 6.51
CA ALA A 31 -24.45 -5.89 6.14
C ALA A 31 -24.59 -4.57 5.40
N ILE A 32 -23.64 -3.66 5.62
CA ILE A 32 -23.55 -2.40 4.89
C ILE A 32 -22.11 -2.11 4.47
N TYR A 33 -21.96 -1.38 3.37
CA TYR A 33 -20.74 -0.68 3.01
C TYR A 33 -21.08 0.81 2.82
N ILE A 34 -20.26 1.70 3.38
CA ILE A 34 -20.47 3.14 3.27
C ILE A 34 -19.41 3.73 2.34
N ALA A 35 -19.81 4.09 1.12
CA ALA A 35 -19.00 4.86 0.19
C ALA A 35 -18.94 6.33 0.63
N THR A 36 -17.75 6.93 0.54
CA THR A 36 -17.52 8.34 0.90
C THR A 36 -16.69 9.05 -0.19
N PRO A 37 -17.27 9.34 -1.37
CA PRO A 37 -16.52 9.86 -2.52
C PRO A 37 -15.69 11.11 -2.23
N SER A 38 -16.25 12.08 -1.49
CA SER A 38 -15.53 13.31 -1.15
C SER A 38 -14.38 13.04 -0.17
N GLN A 39 -14.52 12.05 0.74
CA GLN A 39 -13.43 11.60 1.59
C GLN A 39 -12.31 10.92 0.78
N TRP A 40 -12.67 10.03 -0.13
CA TRP A 40 -11.72 9.35 -1.00
C TRP A 40 -10.93 10.33 -1.86
N GLN A 41 -11.56 11.39 -2.36
CA GLN A 41 -10.87 12.45 -3.09
C GLN A 41 -9.86 13.18 -2.19
N ARG A 42 -10.23 13.52 -0.95
CA ARG A 42 -9.31 14.15 0.03
C ARG A 42 -8.14 13.23 0.43
N HIS A 43 -8.35 11.92 0.33
CA HIS A 43 -7.36 10.89 0.60
C HIS A 43 -6.63 10.41 -0.66
N ASP A 44 -6.84 11.09 -1.79
CA ASP A 44 -6.18 10.82 -3.06
C ASP A 44 -6.37 9.37 -3.58
N VAL A 45 -7.46 8.69 -3.18
CA VAL A 45 -7.69 7.28 -3.53
C VAL A 45 -7.70 7.09 -5.04
N ALA A 46 -6.87 6.18 -5.54
CA ALA A 46 -6.71 5.97 -6.98
C ALA A 46 -8.02 5.53 -7.65
N PRO A 47 -8.39 6.11 -8.81
CA PRO A 47 -9.55 5.67 -9.60
C PRO A 47 -9.54 4.18 -9.93
N ILE A 48 -8.36 3.57 -10.13
CA ILE A 48 -8.23 2.12 -10.38
C ILE A 48 -8.51 1.28 -9.13
N GLN A 49 -8.16 1.79 -7.94
CA GLN A 49 -8.50 1.13 -6.68
C GLN A 49 -10.00 1.20 -6.41
N LEU A 50 -10.65 2.31 -6.77
CA LEU A 50 -12.11 2.46 -6.62
C LEU A 50 -12.89 1.49 -7.52
N ASP A 51 -12.45 1.27 -8.76
CA ASP A 51 -13.00 0.22 -9.63
C ASP A 51 -12.79 -1.18 -9.02
N PHE A 52 -11.59 -1.45 -8.51
CA PHE A 52 -11.26 -2.72 -7.88
C PHE A 52 -12.12 -2.99 -6.64
N ILE A 53 -12.32 -1.99 -5.78
CA ILE A 53 -13.21 -2.07 -4.62
C ILE A 53 -14.65 -2.34 -5.05
N GLU A 54 -15.19 -1.61 -6.03
CA GLU A 54 -16.57 -1.79 -6.50
C GLU A 54 -16.80 -3.21 -7.04
N ARG A 55 -15.87 -3.75 -7.83
CA ARG A 55 -15.92 -5.14 -8.30
C ARG A 55 -15.95 -6.14 -7.13
N HIS A 56 -15.16 -5.92 -6.09
CA HIS A 56 -15.14 -6.79 -4.91
C HIS A 56 -16.40 -6.66 -4.04
N ILE A 57 -16.98 -5.47 -3.92
CA ILE A 57 -18.24 -5.24 -3.22
C ILE A 57 -19.37 -6.03 -3.88
N ASN A 58 -19.42 -6.09 -5.21
CA ASN A 58 -20.42 -6.87 -5.92
C ASN A 58 -20.25 -8.39 -5.68
N LEU A 59 -19.01 -8.89 -5.65
CA LEU A 59 -18.74 -10.30 -5.30
C LEU A 59 -19.03 -10.60 -3.83
N LEU A 60 -18.72 -9.66 -2.93
CA LEU A 60 -19.07 -9.76 -1.52
C LEU A 60 -20.59 -9.79 -1.33
N ALA A 61 -21.35 -9.00 -2.10
CA ALA A 61 -22.80 -9.01 -2.08
C ALA A 61 -23.36 -10.40 -2.41
N GLN A 62 -22.84 -11.04 -3.45
CA GLN A 62 -23.24 -12.39 -3.86
C GLN A 62 -22.89 -13.41 -2.76
N GLY A 63 -21.69 -13.30 -2.19
CA GLY A 63 -21.26 -14.12 -1.09
C GLY A 63 -22.16 -13.98 0.14
N LEU A 64 -22.51 -12.77 0.55
CA LEU A 64 -23.41 -12.50 1.67
C LEU A 64 -24.83 -13.00 1.40
N ALA A 65 -25.34 -12.86 0.17
CA ALA A 65 -26.64 -13.40 -0.23
C ALA A 65 -26.70 -14.93 -0.08
N SER A 66 -25.60 -15.64 -0.36
CA SER A 66 -25.51 -17.09 -0.14
C SER A 66 -25.54 -17.49 1.35
N LEU A 67 -25.18 -16.57 2.25
CA LEU A 67 -25.26 -16.74 3.70
C LEU A 67 -26.60 -16.31 4.30
N GLY A 68 -27.56 -15.85 3.49
CA GLY A 68 -28.82 -15.29 3.98
C GLY A 68 -28.69 -13.87 4.55
N ILE A 69 -27.61 -13.14 4.23
CA ILE A 69 -27.31 -11.81 4.76
C ILE A 69 -27.60 -10.76 3.69
N THR A 70 -28.45 -9.79 4.02
CA THR A 70 -28.71 -8.64 3.13
C THR A 70 -27.52 -7.68 3.15
N PHE A 71 -27.21 -7.09 2.00
CA PHE A 71 -26.10 -6.15 1.85
C PHE A 71 -26.55 -4.88 1.14
N GLU A 72 -26.21 -3.74 1.72
CA GLU A 72 -26.60 -2.42 1.21
C GLU A 72 -25.36 -1.53 1.02
N LEU A 73 -25.27 -0.90 -0.14
CA LEU A 73 -24.33 0.18 -0.41
C LEU A 73 -24.98 1.52 -0.04
N ILE A 74 -24.40 2.21 0.93
CA ILE A 74 -24.80 3.55 1.35
C ILE A 74 -23.77 4.52 0.79
N GLN A 75 -24.22 5.63 0.21
CA GLN A 75 -23.33 6.69 -0.27
C GLN A 75 -23.53 7.97 0.56
N LEU A 76 -22.47 8.40 1.23
CA LEU A 76 -22.35 9.67 1.94
C LEU A 76 -21.21 10.48 1.34
N ASP A 77 -21.04 11.74 1.72
CA ASP A 77 -19.92 12.54 1.20
C ASP A 77 -18.62 12.26 1.94
N THR A 78 -18.65 12.36 3.27
CA THR A 78 -17.44 12.32 4.11
C THR A 78 -17.60 11.47 5.36
N PHE A 79 -16.49 11.20 6.06
CA PHE A 79 -16.55 10.53 7.36
C PHE A 79 -17.32 11.31 8.42
N ALA A 80 -17.42 12.65 8.31
CA ALA A 80 -18.18 13.47 9.25
C ALA A 80 -19.70 13.19 9.19
N ASP A 81 -20.20 12.66 8.08
CA ASP A 81 -21.61 12.33 7.89
C ASP A 81 -22.01 11.00 8.53
N VAL A 82 -21.03 10.12 8.76
CA VAL A 82 -21.22 8.74 9.19
C VAL A 82 -21.89 8.64 10.57
N PRO A 83 -21.46 9.36 11.64
CA PRO A 83 -22.07 9.22 12.96
C PRO A 83 -23.57 9.57 12.97
N ARG A 84 -23.94 10.68 12.32
CA ARG A 84 -25.34 11.11 12.20
C ARG A 84 -26.17 10.09 11.42
N PHE A 85 -25.65 9.64 10.28
CA PHE A 85 -26.33 8.65 9.45
C PHE A 85 -26.53 7.33 10.21
N LEU A 86 -25.46 6.76 10.77
CA LEU A 86 -25.52 5.48 11.48
C LEU A 86 -26.42 5.56 12.71
N GLY A 87 -26.43 6.68 13.44
CA GLY A 87 -27.35 6.90 14.54
C GLY A 87 -28.81 6.80 14.11
N HIS A 88 -29.21 7.55 13.08
CA HIS A 88 -30.57 7.47 12.53
C HIS A 88 -30.90 6.10 11.95
N TYR A 89 -29.96 5.51 11.20
CA TYR A 89 -30.14 4.21 10.58
C TYR A 89 -30.35 3.10 11.62
N CYS A 90 -29.57 3.11 12.71
CA CYS A 90 -29.73 2.15 13.79
C CYS A 90 -31.09 2.29 14.47
N LEU A 91 -31.55 3.52 14.74
CA LEU A 91 -32.87 3.76 15.32
C LEU A 91 -34.01 3.30 14.40
N GLN A 92 -33.96 3.67 13.12
CA GLN A 92 -35.01 3.33 12.15
C GLN A 92 -35.11 1.83 11.88
N GLN A 93 -33.97 1.14 11.84
CA GLN A 93 -33.91 -0.29 11.53
C GLN A 93 -33.89 -1.19 12.78
N GLY A 94 -33.93 -0.61 13.99
CA GLY A 94 -33.87 -1.36 15.24
C GLY A 94 -32.54 -2.11 15.45
N ILE A 95 -31.42 -1.54 15.01
CA ILE A 95 -30.11 -2.19 15.09
C ILE A 95 -29.57 -2.12 16.52
N GLY A 96 -29.45 -3.28 17.17
CA GLY A 96 -28.92 -3.39 18.53
C GLY A 96 -27.40 -3.37 18.64
N ARG A 97 -26.66 -3.75 17.58
CA ARG A 97 -25.19 -3.76 17.54
C ARG A 97 -24.65 -3.55 16.13
N VAL A 98 -23.52 -2.84 16.03
CA VAL A 98 -22.76 -2.64 14.79
C VAL A 98 -21.39 -3.29 14.95
N PHE A 99 -21.04 -4.26 14.11
CA PHE A 99 -19.74 -4.94 14.12
C PHE A 99 -18.91 -4.49 12.92
N ALA A 100 -17.61 -4.30 13.14
CA ALA A 100 -16.77 -3.59 12.19
C ALA A 100 -15.27 -3.86 12.46
N GLY A 101 -14.41 -4.06 11.46
CA GLY A 101 -12.96 -4.03 11.63
C GLY A 101 -12.41 -2.64 11.99
N SER A 102 -11.36 -2.55 12.79
CA SER A 102 -10.65 -1.28 13.05
C SER A 102 -9.68 -0.94 11.91
N GLU A 103 -9.50 0.36 11.66
CA GLU A 103 -8.57 0.90 10.66
C GLU A 103 -7.48 1.73 11.38
N PRO A 104 -6.18 1.56 11.05
CA PRO A 104 -5.09 2.22 11.78
C PRO A 104 -4.91 3.71 11.45
N GLU A 105 -5.55 4.22 10.40
CA GLU A 105 -5.44 5.60 9.94
C GLU A 105 -6.21 6.59 10.84
N ILE A 106 -5.66 7.79 11.05
CA ILE A 106 -6.21 8.74 12.06
C ILE A 106 -7.63 9.23 11.76
N ASN A 107 -7.99 9.43 10.48
CA ASN A 107 -9.31 9.95 10.12
C ASN A 107 -10.41 8.90 10.35
N GLU A 108 -10.08 7.64 10.09
CA GLU A 108 -10.90 6.46 10.29
C GLU A 108 -11.09 6.19 11.79
N GLN A 109 -10.02 6.32 12.59
CA GLN A 109 -10.12 6.27 14.05
C GLN A 109 -11.02 7.39 14.61
N GLN A 110 -10.87 8.62 14.10
CA GLN A 110 -11.71 9.75 14.51
C GLN A 110 -13.18 9.54 14.14
N ARG A 111 -13.47 9.00 12.94
CA ARG A 111 -14.82 8.59 12.52
C ARG A 111 -15.42 7.58 13.49
N ASP A 112 -14.67 6.53 13.82
CA ASP A 112 -15.15 5.47 14.71
C ASP A 112 -15.37 6.00 16.14
N GLN A 113 -14.47 6.84 16.63
CA GLN A 113 -14.62 7.51 17.93
C GLN A 113 -15.84 8.43 17.98
N ALA A 114 -16.10 9.18 16.90
CA ALA A 114 -17.29 10.02 16.79
C ALA A 114 -18.58 9.18 16.79
N CYS A 115 -18.58 8.01 16.13
CA CYS A 115 -19.71 7.08 16.18
C CYS A 115 -19.98 6.58 17.61
N ILE A 116 -18.93 6.23 18.35
CA ILE A 116 -19.04 5.80 19.76
C ILE A 116 -19.57 6.94 20.63
N GLN A 117 -19.08 8.18 20.43
CA GLN A 117 -19.50 9.35 21.20
C GLN A 117 -20.99 9.68 21.03
N VAL A 118 -21.56 9.46 19.85
CA VAL A 118 -23.01 9.65 19.61
C VAL A 118 -23.85 8.44 20.02
N GLY A 119 -23.25 7.43 20.67
CA GLY A 119 -23.97 6.29 21.25
C GLY A 119 -24.25 5.14 20.29
N ILE A 120 -23.57 5.05 19.14
CA ILE A 120 -23.69 3.87 18.28
C ILE A 120 -23.07 2.67 19.01
N PRO A 121 -23.76 1.51 19.11
CA PRO A 121 -23.25 0.31 19.78
C PRO A 121 -22.21 -0.41 18.88
N LEU A 122 -21.10 0.28 18.62
CA LEU A 122 -20.03 -0.13 17.73
C LEU A 122 -19.06 -1.08 18.44
N VAL A 123 -18.86 -2.26 17.86
CA VAL A 123 -17.91 -3.29 18.30
C VAL A 123 -16.83 -3.41 17.24
N LEU A 124 -15.60 -3.09 17.63
CA LEU A 124 -14.43 -3.13 16.74
C LEU A 124 -13.60 -4.40 16.93
N THR A 125 -13.15 -5.00 15.83
CA THR A 125 -12.17 -6.09 15.80
C THR A 125 -10.81 -5.58 15.27
N GLU A 126 -9.72 -6.24 15.65
CA GLU A 126 -8.35 -5.80 15.31
C GLU A 126 -7.73 -6.74 14.27
N GLU A 127 -8.34 -6.78 13.09
CA GLU A 127 -7.99 -7.76 12.04
C GLU A 127 -7.10 -7.21 10.92
N HIS A 128 -6.80 -5.90 10.93
CA HIS A 128 -5.95 -5.28 9.91
C HIS A 128 -4.47 -5.71 10.01
N CYS A 129 -4.05 -6.21 11.17
CA CYS A 129 -2.74 -6.80 11.46
C CYS A 129 -2.86 -8.21 12.04
N LEU A 130 -1.78 -8.99 11.95
CA LEU A 130 -1.72 -10.31 12.59
C LEU A 130 -1.52 -10.16 14.10
N LEU A 131 -0.59 -9.30 14.50
CA LEU A 131 -0.43 -8.89 15.89
C LEU A 131 -1.01 -7.49 16.08
N LYS A 132 -1.76 -7.29 17.17
CA LYS A 132 -2.38 -6.01 17.47
C LYS A 132 -1.30 -4.90 17.63
N PRO A 133 -1.45 -3.72 17.01
CA PRO A 133 -0.61 -2.56 17.32
C PRO A 133 -0.53 -2.27 18.82
N GLY A 134 0.66 -1.98 19.33
CA GLY A 134 0.92 -1.82 20.76
C GLY A 134 1.25 -3.11 21.53
N THR A 135 1.28 -4.28 20.86
CA THR A 135 1.73 -5.55 21.50
C THR A 135 3.20 -5.88 21.25
N VAL A 136 3.78 -5.35 20.18
CA VAL A 136 5.20 -5.55 19.81
C VAL A 136 6.02 -4.35 20.27
N LEU A 137 6.42 -4.37 21.54
CA LEU A 137 7.10 -3.25 22.21
C LEU A 137 8.56 -3.56 22.52
N ASN A 138 9.37 -2.50 22.66
CA ASN A 138 10.74 -2.59 23.15
C ASN A 138 10.77 -2.76 24.68
N LEU A 139 11.98 -2.86 25.26
CA LEU A 139 12.15 -3.04 26.72
C LEU A 139 11.65 -1.86 27.55
N SER A 140 11.51 -0.67 26.96
CA SER A 140 10.97 0.53 27.60
C SER A 140 9.44 0.63 27.49
N GLY A 141 8.78 -0.32 26.81
CA GLY A 141 7.34 -0.28 26.56
C GLY A 141 6.93 0.58 25.36
N ASP A 142 7.87 1.05 24.55
CA ASP A 142 7.58 1.88 23.38
C ASP A 142 7.57 1.06 22.07
N MET A 143 6.90 1.61 21.06
CA MET A 143 6.98 1.10 19.70
C MET A 143 8.42 1.18 19.15
N TYR A 144 8.87 0.11 18.49
CA TYR A 144 10.17 0.07 17.83
C TYR A 144 10.29 1.12 16.73
N LYS A 145 11.49 1.73 16.62
CA LYS A 145 11.85 2.71 15.58
C LYS A 145 12.83 2.17 14.52
N VAL A 146 13.11 0.87 14.57
CA VAL A 146 14.02 0.15 13.66
C VAL A 146 13.38 -1.19 13.32
N PHE A 147 13.38 -1.59 12.05
CA PHE A 147 12.64 -2.75 11.58
C PHE A 147 13.24 -4.06 12.10
N THR A 148 14.56 -4.24 12.04
CA THR A 148 15.20 -5.51 12.44
C THR A 148 14.85 -5.98 13.86
N PRO A 149 14.94 -5.15 14.92
CA PRO A 149 14.53 -5.56 16.26
C PRO A 149 13.00 -5.71 16.38
N PHE A 150 12.20 -4.89 15.67
CA PHE A 150 10.76 -5.09 15.59
C PHE A 150 10.41 -6.47 15.02
N SER A 151 10.96 -6.82 13.85
CA SER A 151 10.71 -8.08 13.14
C SER A 151 11.10 -9.29 13.98
N ARG A 152 12.22 -9.20 14.71
CA ARG A 152 12.62 -10.23 15.67
C ARG A 152 11.58 -10.42 16.78
N LYS A 153 11.14 -9.32 17.41
CA LYS A 153 10.17 -9.38 18.50
C LYS A 153 8.78 -9.80 18.01
N TRP A 154 8.36 -9.32 16.84
CA TRP A 154 7.13 -9.70 16.18
C TRP A 154 7.08 -11.22 15.95
N ARG A 155 8.16 -11.82 15.43
CA ARG A 155 8.24 -13.27 15.24
C ARG A 155 8.23 -14.06 16.54
N GLU A 156 8.95 -13.60 17.55
CA GLU A 156 8.96 -14.23 18.89
C GLU A 156 7.54 -14.32 19.45
N ILE A 157 6.74 -13.25 19.31
CA ILE A 157 5.35 -13.22 19.74
C ILE A 157 4.49 -14.09 18.83
N ALA A 158 4.59 -13.94 17.51
CA ALA A 158 3.81 -14.69 16.54
C ALA A 158 4.00 -16.22 16.68
N ALA A 159 5.22 -16.68 16.97
CA ALA A 159 5.54 -18.09 17.20
C ALA A 159 4.79 -18.72 18.40
N ARG A 160 4.31 -17.91 19.34
CA ARG A 160 3.56 -18.38 20.52
C ARG A 160 2.06 -18.48 20.29
N HIS A 161 1.56 -18.06 19.13
CA HIS A 161 0.13 -18.02 18.83
C HIS A 161 -0.20 -19.00 17.72
N ALA A 162 -1.36 -19.65 17.84
CA ALA A 162 -1.92 -20.41 16.72
C ALA A 162 -2.39 -19.43 15.64
N ILE A 163 -1.76 -19.48 14.47
CA ILE A 163 -2.11 -18.62 13.33
C ILE A 163 -3.07 -19.41 12.43
N LEU A 164 -4.35 -19.38 12.82
CA LEU A 164 -5.42 -20.12 12.16
C LEU A 164 -6.46 -19.13 11.60
N PRO A 165 -6.63 -19.05 10.27
CA PRO A 165 -7.69 -18.24 9.67
C PRO A 165 -9.07 -18.77 10.05
N LEU A 166 -10.02 -17.87 10.29
CA LEU A 166 -11.41 -18.26 10.54
C LEU A 166 -12.07 -18.75 9.24
N PRO A 167 -12.92 -19.79 9.29
CA PRO A 167 -13.69 -20.20 8.14
C PRO A 167 -14.74 -19.14 7.78
N VAL A 168 -15.30 -19.24 6.57
CA VAL A 168 -16.53 -18.51 6.22
C VAL A 168 -17.63 -18.92 7.22
N PRO A 169 -18.39 -17.98 7.80
CA PRO A 169 -19.48 -18.31 8.71
C PRO A 169 -20.54 -19.18 8.03
N ALA A 170 -21.14 -20.11 8.79
CA ALA A 170 -22.29 -20.88 8.31
C ALA A 170 -23.46 -19.95 7.92
N PRO A 171 -24.30 -20.30 6.93
CA PRO A 171 -25.47 -19.52 6.58
C PRO A 171 -26.37 -19.22 7.79
N LEU A 172 -26.91 -17.99 7.85
CA LEU A 172 -27.86 -17.55 8.88
C LEU A 172 -29.33 -17.77 8.47
N GLY A 173 -29.57 -18.04 7.19
CA GLY A 173 -30.89 -18.23 6.64
C GLY A 173 -30.83 -18.79 5.21
N PRO A 174 -31.97 -18.85 4.52
CA PRO A 174 -32.02 -19.28 3.12
C PRO A 174 -31.22 -18.33 2.23
N VAL A 175 -30.75 -18.86 1.10
CA VAL A 175 -30.09 -18.06 0.06
C VAL A 175 -31.04 -16.95 -0.40
N LEU A 176 -30.54 -15.72 -0.44
CA LEU A 176 -31.29 -14.57 -0.94
C LEU A 176 -31.24 -14.50 -2.47
N ALA A 177 -32.13 -13.72 -3.06
CA ALA A 177 -32.08 -13.42 -4.49
C ALA A 177 -30.75 -12.75 -4.87
N GLU A 178 -30.34 -12.91 -6.12
CA GLU A 178 -29.11 -12.30 -6.63
C GLU A 178 -29.16 -10.78 -6.42
N PRO A 179 -28.13 -10.19 -5.78
CA PRO A 179 -28.11 -8.76 -5.50
C PRO A 179 -28.02 -7.97 -6.81
N LYS A 180 -28.72 -6.83 -6.85
CA LYS A 180 -28.54 -5.87 -7.94
C LYS A 180 -27.12 -5.30 -7.92
N PRO A 181 -26.54 -4.94 -9.08
CA PRO A 181 -25.23 -4.31 -9.12
C PRO A 181 -25.15 -3.07 -8.22
N LEU A 182 -24.16 -3.05 -7.34
CA LEU A 182 -23.83 -1.95 -6.46
C LEU A 182 -22.78 -1.08 -7.17
N LEU A 183 -23.09 0.21 -7.34
CA LEU A 183 -22.26 1.15 -8.11
C LEU A 183 -21.94 2.37 -7.24
N PHE A 184 -20.68 2.80 -7.28
CA PHE A 184 -20.24 4.09 -6.75
C PHE A 184 -20.65 5.19 -7.72
N ASN A 185 -21.64 5.99 -7.33
CA ASN A 185 -22.14 7.08 -8.16
C ASN A 185 -21.25 8.32 -8.01
N HIS A 186 -21.12 9.10 -9.09
CA HIS A 186 -20.37 10.37 -9.09
C HIS A 186 -18.89 10.23 -8.72
N VAL A 187 -18.27 9.09 -9.05
CA VAL A 187 -16.86 8.80 -8.79
C VAL A 187 -16.15 8.49 -10.11
N THR A 188 -14.98 9.10 -10.34
CA THR A 188 -14.12 8.72 -11.47
C THR A 188 -13.44 7.39 -11.17
N LYS A 189 -13.62 6.42 -12.06
CA LYS A 189 -13.00 5.10 -12.02
C LYS A 189 -12.13 4.88 -13.25
N VAL A 190 -11.08 4.08 -13.09
CA VAL A 190 -10.27 3.55 -14.20
C VAL A 190 -10.35 2.04 -14.11
N SER A 191 -10.55 1.36 -15.24
CA SER A 191 -10.70 -0.10 -15.30
C SER A 191 -9.55 -0.81 -14.57
N SER A 192 -9.90 -1.67 -13.62
CA SER A 192 -8.98 -2.59 -12.96
C SER A 192 -9.07 -4.00 -13.56
N GLU A 193 -9.55 -4.17 -14.79
CA GLU A 193 -9.87 -5.49 -15.37
C GLU A 193 -8.70 -6.47 -15.43
N PHE A 194 -7.47 -5.96 -15.59
CA PHE A 194 -6.24 -6.74 -15.53
C PHE A 194 -5.97 -7.34 -14.13
N TRP A 195 -6.68 -6.86 -13.12
CA TRP A 195 -6.66 -7.39 -11.76
C TRP A 195 -7.96 -8.17 -11.50
N ALA A 196 -7.85 -9.49 -11.56
CA ALA A 196 -8.97 -10.39 -11.32
C ALA A 196 -9.56 -10.17 -9.92
N ALA A 197 -10.88 -10.08 -9.80
CA ALA A 197 -11.54 -9.81 -8.52
C ALA A 197 -12.02 -11.10 -7.83
N GLY A 198 -12.16 -11.03 -6.50
CA GLY A 198 -12.75 -12.05 -5.65
C GLY A 198 -11.75 -12.76 -4.74
N GLU A 199 -12.23 -13.21 -3.57
CA GLU A 199 -11.46 -14.01 -2.61
C GLU A 199 -10.88 -15.28 -3.25
N GLY A 200 -11.65 -15.92 -4.14
CA GLY A 200 -11.20 -17.10 -4.87
C GLY A 200 -9.95 -16.82 -5.71
N GLN A 201 -9.88 -15.67 -6.36
CA GLN A 201 -8.69 -15.30 -7.14
C GLN A 201 -7.50 -14.91 -6.27
N ALA A 202 -7.73 -14.18 -5.18
CA ALA A 202 -6.68 -13.91 -4.20
C ALA A 202 -6.07 -15.21 -3.64
N LYS A 203 -6.92 -16.23 -3.37
CA LYS A 203 -6.49 -17.56 -2.91
C LYS A 203 -5.70 -18.33 -3.97
N LEU A 204 -6.10 -18.26 -5.24
CA LEU A 204 -5.38 -18.90 -6.34
C LEU A 204 -4.00 -18.27 -6.54
N LEU A 205 -3.91 -16.94 -6.53
CA LEU A 205 -2.64 -16.21 -6.62
C LEU A 205 -1.71 -16.55 -5.46
N LEU A 206 -2.23 -16.54 -4.23
CA LEU A 206 -1.45 -16.89 -3.04
C LEU A 206 -0.94 -18.33 -3.10
N SER A 207 -1.81 -19.28 -3.45
CA SER A 207 -1.44 -20.70 -3.58
C SER A 207 -0.37 -20.90 -4.65
N ALA A 208 -0.55 -20.30 -5.84
CA ALA A 208 0.42 -20.40 -6.93
C ALA A 208 1.77 -19.79 -6.54
N PHE A 209 1.78 -18.62 -5.88
CA PHE A 209 3.01 -18.01 -5.39
C PHE A 209 3.75 -18.90 -4.39
N ILE A 210 3.03 -19.45 -3.39
CA ILE A 210 3.64 -20.33 -2.38
C ILE A 210 4.18 -21.63 -2.99
N GLN A 211 3.47 -22.21 -3.96
CA GLN A 211 3.87 -23.48 -4.56
C GLN A 211 5.01 -23.33 -5.58
N GLN A 212 5.11 -22.19 -6.26
CA GLN A 212 5.95 -22.07 -7.47
C GLN A 212 7.04 -21.00 -7.39
N LYS A 213 6.88 -19.97 -6.54
CA LYS A 213 7.74 -18.77 -6.59
C LYS A 213 8.40 -18.41 -5.26
N VAL A 214 7.79 -18.78 -4.13
CA VAL A 214 8.26 -18.32 -2.82
C VAL A 214 9.66 -18.84 -2.48
N GLN A 215 10.07 -19.99 -3.03
CA GLN A 215 11.39 -20.56 -2.79
C GLN A 215 12.51 -19.71 -3.40
N ASP A 216 12.28 -19.19 -4.60
CA ASP A 216 13.22 -18.33 -5.34
C ASP A 216 12.97 -16.83 -5.08
N TYR A 217 11.98 -16.51 -4.23
CA TYR A 217 11.58 -15.13 -3.98
C TYR A 217 12.74 -14.24 -3.54
N LYS A 218 13.67 -14.76 -2.73
CA LYS A 218 14.83 -13.99 -2.25
C LYS A 218 15.74 -13.55 -3.40
N GLN A 219 15.88 -14.39 -4.41
CA GLN A 219 16.74 -14.22 -5.57
C GLN A 219 16.05 -13.32 -6.61
N ASP A 220 14.77 -13.56 -6.86
CA ASP A 220 14.06 -12.97 -8.01
C ASP A 220 13.38 -11.63 -7.70
N ARG A 221 13.03 -11.35 -6.43
CA ARG A 221 12.25 -10.16 -6.01
C ARG A 221 12.84 -8.79 -6.37
N ASP A 222 14.09 -8.76 -6.81
CA ASP A 222 14.81 -7.53 -7.13
C ASP A 222 14.78 -7.19 -8.63
N PHE A 223 14.38 -8.13 -9.50
CA PHE A 223 14.41 -7.99 -10.95
C PHE A 223 13.01 -7.71 -11.52
N PRO A 224 12.67 -6.46 -11.90
CA PRO A 224 11.33 -6.10 -12.36
C PRO A 224 10.89 -6.77 -13.68
N ALA A 225 11.81 -7.32 -14.46
CA ALA A 225 11.50 -8.11 -15.65
C ALA A 225 10.97 -9.52 -15.30
N ILE A 226 11.32 -10.03 -14.12
CA ILE A 226 10.92 -11.36 -13.65
C ILE A 226 9.60 -11.22 -12.88
N ASP A 227 8.65 -12.09 -13.18
CA ASP A 227 7.42 -12.23 -12.40
C ASP A 227 7.69 -13.04 -11.11
N GLY A 228 8.60 -12.52 -10.28
CA GLY A 228 9.11 -13.20 -9.09
C GLY A 228 8.38 -12.82 -7.80
N THR A 229 7.37 -11.95 -7.84
CA THR A 229 6.65 -11.49 -6.64
C THR A 229 5.23 -12.05 -6.55
N SER A 230 4.62 -11.97 -5.37
CA SER A 230 3.29 -12.53 -5.11
C SER A 230 2.13 -11.78 -5.77
N SER A 231 2.31 -10.51 -6.13
CA SER A 231 1.24 -9.62 -6.61
C SER A 231 0.01 -9.53 -5.67
N MET A 232 0.19 -9.84 -4.38
CA MET A 232 -0.89 -9.85 -3.37
C MET A 232 -1.21 -8.46 -2.79
N SER A 233 -0.39 -7.45 -3.04
CA SER A 233 -0.54 -6.12 -2.42
C SER A 233 -1.90 -5.45 -2.69
N PRO A 234 -2.54 -5.55 -3.88
CA PRO A 234 -3.86 -4.95 -4.09
C PRO A 234 -4.93 -5.59 -3.21
N TYR A 235 -4.91 -6.93 -3.09
CA TYR A 235 -5.87 -7.69 -2.29
C TYR A 235 -5.69 -7.46 -0.78
N LEU A 236 -4.43 -7.33 -0.32
CA LEU A 236 -4.11 -7.00 1.07
C LEU A 236 -4.49 -5.57 1.46
N ALA A 237 -4.42 -4.62 0.52
CA ALA A 237 -4.74 -3.21 0.76
C ALA A 237 -6.25 -2.99 1.00
N ILE A 238 -7.11 -3.71 0.27
CA ILE A 238 -8.58 -3.61 0.41
C ILE A 238 -9.19 -4.75 1.25
N GLY A 239 -8.34 -5.60 1.85
CA GLY A 239 -8.74 -6.64 2.79
C GLY A 239 -9.53 -7.81 2.19
N VAL A 240 -9.32 -8.12 0.91
CA VAL A 240 -9.86 -9.32 0.23
C VAL A 240 -9.14 -10.58 0.68
N VAL A 241 -7.92 -10.43 1.18
CA VAL A 241 -7.17 -11.45 1.90
C VAL A 241 -6.58 -10.82 3.16
N SER A 242 -6.55 -11.56 4.26
CA SER A 242 -5.94 -11.09 5.51
C SER A 242 -4.43 -11.41 5.57
N PRO A 243 -3.63 -10.67 6.34
CA PRO A 243 -2.25 -11.06 6.63
C PRO A 243 -2.17 -12.43 7.33
N ARG A 244 -3.18 -12.79 8.14
CA ARG A 244 -3.26 -14.09 8.82
C ARG A 244 -3.42 -15.24 7.82
N GLN A 245 -4.23 -15.07 6.77
CA GLN A 245 -4.35 -16.06 5.69
C GLN A 245 -3.02 -16.25 4.96
N CYS A 246 -2.29 -15.16 4.67
CA CYS A 246 -0.97 -15.25 4.05
C CYS A 246 0.04 -16.02 4.92
N VAL A 247 0.14 -15.69 6.21
CA VAL A 247 1.09 -16.36 7.12
C VAL A 247 0.67 -17.80 7.41
N ALA A 248 -0.62 -18.09 7.54
CA ALA A 248 -1.12 -19.44 7.68
C ALA A 248 -0.82 -20.31 6.46
N ALA A 249 -0.98 -19.75 5.24
CA ALA A 249 -0.65 -20.45 4.02
C ALA A 249 0.87 -20.74 3.91
N LEU A 250 1.72 -19.82 4.38
CA LEU A 250 3.15 -20.09 4.53
C LEU A 250 3.42 -21.23 5.50
N LEU A 251 2.88 -21.16 6.72
CA LEU A 251 3.10 -22.17 7.75
C LEU A 251 2.60 -23.55 7.33
N HIS A 252 1.56 -23.61 6.51
CA HIS A 252 1.09 -24.88 5.97
C HIS A 252 2.12 -25.57 5.06
N HIS A 253 2.90 -24.80 4.28
CA HIS A 253 3.90 -25.34 3.36
C HIS A 253 5.34 -25.34 3.93
N PHE A 254 5.64 -24.39 4.81
CA PHE A 254 6.91 -24.18 5.50
C PHE A 254 6.66 -23.98 7.01
N PRO A 255 6.37 -25.07 7.75
CA PRO A 255 6.02 -24.99 9.18
C PRO A 255 7.08 -24.29 10.05
N GLU A 256 8.33 -24.31 9.60
CA GLU A 256 9.49 -23.74 10.28
C GLU A 256 9.68 -22.23 10.03
N VAL A 257 8.99 -21.63 9.05
CA VAL A 257 9.29 -20.28 8.50
C VAL A 257 9.35 -19.15 9.53
N ILE A 258 8.62 -19.24 10.64
CA ILE A 258 8.66 -18.24 11.71
C ILE A 258 9.93 -18.38 12.55
N ALA A 259 10.33 -19.60 12.87
CA ALA A 259 11.42 -19.90 13.80
C ALA A 259 12.79 -20.01 13.10
N ASP A 260 12.83 -20.47 11.85
CA ASP A 260 14.06 -20.74 11.11
C ASP A 260 14.35 -19.63 10.07
N ASP A 261 15.47 -18.94 10.27
CA ASP A 261 15.94 -17.90 9.35
C ASP A 261 16.47 -18.45 8.01
N THR A 262 16.71 -19.76 7.92
CA THR A 262 17.14 -20.45 6.69
C THR A 262 15.99 -20.90 5.80
N SER A 263 14.75 -20.87 6.31
CA SER A 263 13.56 -21.22 5.52
C SER A 263 13.50 -20.40 4.23
N PRO A 264 13.25 -21.01 3.06
CA PRO A 264 13.25 -20.29 1.80
C PRO A 264 12.14 -19.23 1.73
N ALA A 265 11.02 -19.45 2.43
CA ALA A 265 9.93 -18.49 2.54
C ALA A 265 10.16 -17.34 3.54
N ARG A 266 11.28 -17.37 4.27
CA ARG A 266 11.61 -16.38 5.33
C ARG A 266 11.60 -14.95 4.80
N THR A 267 12.09 -14.75 3.57
CA THR A 267 12.18 -13.43 2.95
C THR A 267 10.79 -12.86 2.69
N TRP A 268 9.85 -13.65 2.20
CA TRP A 268 8.48 -13.17 1.96
C TRP A 268 7.72 -12.92 3.27
N LEU A 269 7.91 -13.77 4.29
CA LEU A 269 7.40 -13.50 5.64
C LEU A 269 7.92 -12.15 6.16
N ASN A 270 9.19 -11.83 5.92
CA ASN A 270 9.77 -10.56 6.33
C ASN A 270 9.11 -9.35 5.63
N GLU A 271 8.66 -9.50 4.38
CA GLU A 271 7.90 -8.44 3.69
C GLU A 271 6.49 -8.27 4.27
N LEU A 272 5.83 -9.36 4.69
CA LEU A 272 4.58 -9.26 5.46
C LEU A 272 4.81 -8.57 6.81
N THR A 273 5.95 -8.81 7.46
CA THR A 273 6.34 -8.11 8.69
C THR A 273 6.62 -6.63 8.45
N TRP A 274 7.10 -6.21 7.26
CA TRP A 274 7.22 -4.79 6.90
C TRP A 274 5.85 -4.10 6.84
N ARG A 275 4.82 -4.77 6.29
CA ARG A 275 3.43 -4.28 6.33
C ARG A 275 2.96 -4.07 7.77
N GLU A 276 3.22 -5.04 8.66
CA GLU A 276 2.91 -4.93 10.08
C GLU A 276 3.66 -3.75 10.72
N PHE A 277 4.96 -3.61 10.46
CA PHE A 277 5.79 -2.54 11.03
C PHE A 277 5.24 -1.15 10.69
N TYR A 278 4.91 -0.89 9.42
CA TYR A 278 4.36 0.40 9.02
C TYR A 278 2.99 0.69 9.65
N ARG A 279 2.11 -0.31 9.78
CA ARG A 279 0.80 -0.13 10.44
C ARG A 279 0.95 0.12 11.94
N HIS A 280 1.86 -0.59 12.61
CA HIS A 280 2.18 -0.34 14.01
C HIS A 280 2.78 1.05 14.23
N LEU A 281 3.65 1.52 13.32
CA LEU A 281 4.20 2.87 13.36
C LEU A 281 3.11 3.93 13.19
N LEU A 282 2.17 3.72 12.26
CA LEU A 282 1.09 4.66 12.00
C LEU A 282 0.22 4.90 13.25
N VAL A 283 -0.09 3.82 13.98
CA VAL A 283 -0.84 3.90 15.24
C VAL A 283 -0.02 4.56 16.35
N ALA A 284 1.25 4.19 16.49
CA ALA A 284 2.12 4.74 17.53
C ALA A 284 2.52 6.21 17.30
N PHE A 285 2.54 6.64 16.04
CA PHE A 285 2.95 7.99 15.62
C PHE A 285 1.91 8.59 14.65
N PRO A 286 0.74 9.04 15.14
CA PRO A 286 -0.37 9.51 14.29
C PRO A 286 -0.04 10.70 13.37
N ASP A 287 1.04 11.43 13.65
CA ASP A 287 1.53 12.50 12.79
C ASP A 287 1.99 12.00 11.41
N LEU A 288 2.32 10.72 11.28
CA LEU A 288 2.60 10.08 9.98
C LEU A 288 1.37 10.14 9.05
N SER A 289 0.15 10.08 9.60
CA SER A 289 -1.09 10.27 8.82
C SER A 289 -1.40 11.73 8.47
N LYS A 290 -0.60 12.69 8.97
CA LYS A 290 -0.79 14.14 8.78
C LYS A 290 0.32 14.76 7.92
N SER A 291 0.97 13.93 7.10
CA SER A 291 2.07 14.33 6.23
C SER A 291 3.28 14.94 6.96
N HIS A 292 3.47 14.64 8.25
CA HIS A 292 4.67 15.05 8.97
C HIS A 292 5.83 14.09 8.73
N ASN A 293 7.04 14.64 8.76
CA ASN A 293 8.25 13.83 8.77
C ASN A 293 8.39 13.12 10.12
N PHE A 294 8.81 11.86 10.11
CA PHE A 294 9.16 11.15 11.34
C PHE A 294 10.39 11.79 12.00
N ASN A 295 11.47 11.99 11.23
CA ASN A 295 12.62 12.79 11.62
C ASN A 295 12.33 14.26 11.37
N ARG A 296 12.03 15.01 12.45
CA ARG A 296 11.70 16.43 12.40
C ARG A 296 12.81 17.33 11.85
N GLN A 297 14.07 16.88 11.82
CA GLN A 297 15.14 17.63 11.13
C GLN A 297 14.85 17.81 9.63
N ALA A 298 14.07 16.89 9.04
CA ALA A 298 13.66 16.97 7.65
C ALA A 298 12.67 18.10 7.35
N ASP A 299 12.08 18.72 8.37
CA ASP A 299 11.22 19.89 8.21
C ASP A 299 12.04 21.12 7.74
N HIS A 300 13.37 21.09 7.87
CA HIS A 300 14.26 22.16 7.43
C HIS A 300 14.82 21.97 6.01
N VAL A 301 14.51 20.87 5.33
CA VAL A 301 14.97 20.62 3.95
C VAL A 301 14.37 21.65 3.01
N GLN A 302 15.23 22.39 2.30
CA GLN A 302 14.82 23.36 1.29
C GLN A 302 14.63 22.64 -0.06
N TRP A 303 13.42 22.17 -0.32
CA TRP A 303 13.07 21.49 -1.57
C TRP A 303 13.06 22.46 -2.76
N ARG A 304 13.56 22.01 -3.91
CA ARG A 304 13.55 22.76 -5.18
C ARG A 304 12.15 22.87 -5.75
N ASN A 305 11.34 21.80 -5.62
CA ASN A 305 9.92 21.75 -6.00
C ASN A 305 9.61 22.33 -7.40
N ASN A 306 10.44 22.00 -8.40
CA ASN A 306 10.22 22.45 -9.77
C ASN A 306 9.02 21.69 -10.38
N PRO A 307 7.93 22.37 -10.79
CA PRO A 307 6.74 21.69 -11.30
C PRO A 307 6.95 20.99 -12.65
N GLN A 308 7.85 21.49 -13.50
CA GLN A 308 8.13 20.88 -14.81
C GLN A 308 8.91 19.57 -14.66
N GLU A 309 9.88 19.54 -13.75
CA GLU A 309 10.61 18.30 -13.41
C GLU A 309 9.68 17.27 -12.76
N PHE A 310 8.75 17.72 -11.91
CA PHE A 310 7.73 16.85 -11.33
C PHE A 310 6.83 16.23 -12.41
N ALA A 311 6.33 17.05 -13.34
CA ALA A 311 5.51 16.57 -14.45
C ALA A 311 6.28 15.55 -15.33
N ALA A 312 7.54 15.84 -15.66
CA ALA A 312 8.39 14.92 -16.41
C ALA A 312 8.61 13.59 -15.67
N TRP A 313 8.77 13.63 -14.35
CA TRP A 313 8.83 12.42 -13.52
C TRP A 313 7.50 11.65 -13.53
N CYS A 314 6.37 12.32 -13.30
CA CYS A 314 5.04 11.70 -13.32
C CYS A 314 4.75 10.98 -14.65
N GLU A 315 5.14 11.60 -15.77
CA GLU A 315 4.86 11.12 -17.12
C GLU A 315 5.89 10.09 -17.65
N GLY A 316 7.00 9.89 -16.94
CA GLY A 316 8.10 9.05 -17.42
C GLY A 316 8.78 9.65 -18.67
N ARG A 317 9.21 10.91 -18.54
CA ARG A 317 9.94 11.70 -19.54
C ARG A 317 11.20 12.36 -18.95
N THR A 318 11.85 11.70 -18.00
CA THR A 318 13.05 12.21 -17.31
C THR A 318 14.33 12.03 -18.13
N GLY A 319 14.29 11.21 -19.18
CA GLY A 319 15.47 10.85 -19.96
C GLY A 319 16.35 9.80 -19.27
N TYR A 320 15.89 9.22 -18.16
CA TYR A 320 16.49 8.04 -17.53
C TYR A 320 15.61 6.82 -17.79
N PRO A 321 16.00 5.89 -18.69
CA PRO A 321 15.11 4.81 -19.15
C PRO A 321 14.50 3.96 -18.03
N ILE A 322 15.25 3.64 -16.98
CA ILE A 322 14.71 2.87 -15.85
C ILE A 322 13.67 3.63 -15.04
N ILE A 323 13.81 4.95 -14.91
CA ILE A 323 12.85 5.82 -14.21
C ILE A 323 11.60 5.92 -15.06
N ASP A 324 11.77 6.18 -16.35
CA ASP A 324 10.67 6.40 -17.28
C ASP A 324 9.85 5.12 -17.49
N ALA A 325 10.51 3.98 -17.64
CA ALA A 325 9.87 2.67 -17.72
C ALA A 325 9.06 2.36 -16.45
N ALA A 326 9.62 2.64 -15.27
CA ALA A 326 8.92 2.45 -13.99
C ALA A 326 7.67 3.34 -13.88
N MET A 327 7.80 4.62 -14.20
CA MET A 327 6.68 5.57 -14.13
C MET A 327 5.59 5.22 -15.15
N ARG A 328 5.96 4.71 -16.33
CA ARG A 328 5.00 4.18 -17.31
C ARG A 328 4.34 2.88 -16.85
N GLN A 329 5.06 1.97 -16.17
CA GLN A 329 4.45 0.80 -15.52
C GLN A 329 3.34 1.22 -14.55
N LEU A 330 3.64 2.18 -13.66
CA LEU A 330 2.65 2.70 -12.71
C LEU A 330 1.43 3.29 -13.42
N ASN A 331 1.66 4.15 -14.41
CA ASN A 331 0.59 4.84 -15.10
C ASN A 331 -0.30 3.92 -15.94
N GLN A 332 0.27 2.85 -16.51
CA GLN A 332 -0.46 1.90 -17.37
C GLN A 332 -1.19 0.82 -16.57
N THR A 333 -0.62 0.37 -15.44
CA THR A 333 -1.10 -0.82 -14.73
C THR A 333 -1.69 -0.53 -13.34
N GLY A 334 -1.47 0.67 -12.83
CA GLY A 334 -1.76 1.03 -11.44
C GLY A 334 -0.87 0.32 -10.42
N TRP A 335 0.21 -0.34 -10.83
CA TRP A 335 1.14 -1.03 -9.93
C TRP A 335 2.57 -0.77 -10.38
N MET A 336 3.51 -0.79 -9.42
CA MET A 336 4.93 -0.68 -9.73
C MET A 336 5.72 -1.70 -8.91
N HIS A 337 6.72 -2.33 -9.53
CA HIS A 337 7.62 -3.24 -8.83
C HIS A 337 8.35 -2.55 -7.67
N ASN A 338 8.46 -3.20 -6.50
CA ASN A 338 8.99 -2.56 -5.29
C ASN A 338 10.39 -1.96 -5.46
N ARG A 339 11.30 -2.69 -6.13
CA ARG A 339 12.64 -2.17 -6.44
C ARG A 339 12.58 -0.83 -7.17
N LEU A 340 11.64 -0.71 -8.13
CA LEU A 340 11.47 0.49 -8.92
C LEU A 340 10.82 1.62 -8.10
N ARG A 341 9.87 1.31 -7.21
CA ARG A 341 9.31 2.31 -6.26
C ARG A 341 10.42 3.01 -5.48
N MET A 342 11.40 2.26 -4.98
CA MET A 342 12.56 2.80 -4.27
C MET A 342 13.43 3.68 -5.18
N VAL A 343 13.67 3.25 -6.42
CA VAL A 343 14.53 3.96 -7.39
C VAL A 343 13.88 5.27 -7.83
N VAL A 344 12.60 5.28 -8.19
CA VAL A 344 11.90 6.50 -8.62
C VAL A 344 11.67 7.48 -7.47
N ALA A 345 11.42 6.98 -6.24
CA ALA A 345 11.29 7.82 -5.06
C ALA A 345 12.64 8.48 -4.68
N SER A 346 13.74 7.72 -4.75
CA SER A 346 15.08 8.27 -4.59
C SER A 346 15.40 9.30 -5.68
N PHE A 347 15.00 9.05 -6.93
CA PHE A 347 15.23 10.01 -8.02
C PHE A 347 14.47 11.32 -7.77
N LEU A 348 13.18 11.25 -7.42
CA LEU A 348 12.38 12.44 -7.13
C LEU A 348 12.98 13.26 -5.97
N THR A 349 13.27 12.59 -4.86
CA THR A 349 13.67 13.26 -3.61
C THR A 349 15.14 13.67 -3.58
N LYS A 350 16.02 12.96 -4.31
CA LYS A 350 17.49 13.20 -4.26
C LYS A 350 18.04 13.76 -5.57
N HIS A 351 17.54 13.36 -6.73
CA HIS A 351 18.02 13.96 -7.99
C HIS A 351 17.31 15.26 -8.28
N LEU A 352 15.98 15.27 -8.18
CA LEU A 352 15.17 16.46 -8.47
C LEU A 352 15.00 17.38 -7.25
N LEU A 353 15.28 16.88 -6.04
CA LEU A 353 15.03 17.59 -4.78
C LEU A 353 13.59 18.13 -4.69
N ILE A 354 12.64 17.29 -5.10
CA ILE A 354 11.21 17.56 -4.96
C ILE A 354 10.72 16.90 -3.68
N ASP A 355 9.86 17.61 -2.95
CA ASP A 355 9.27 17.14 -1.70
C ASP A 355 8.61 15.77 -1.91
N TRP A 356 8.96 14.81 -1.05
CA TRP A 356 8.47 13.44 -1.09
C TRP A 356 6.94 13.36 -1.04
N ARG A 357 6.28 14.35 -0.42
CA ARG A 357 4.80 14.43 -0.34
C ARG A 357 4.15 14.56 -1.72
N TRP A 358 4.82 15.17 -2.69
CA TRP A 358 4.31 15.27 -4.06
C TRP A 358 4.29 13.90 -4.73
N GLY A 359 5.36 13.13 -4.53
CA GLY A 359 5.46 11.74 -5.00
C GLY A 359 4.51 10.79 -4.28
N GLU A 360 4.40 10.90 -2.96
CA GLU A 360 3.47 10.13 -2.12
C GLU A 360 2.03 10.28 -2.62
N ARG A 361 1.60 11.52 -2.82
CA ARG A 361 0.29 11.85 -3.38
C ARG A 361 0.11 11.26 -4.78
N TYR A 362 1.09 11.44 -5.67
CA TYR A 362 0.99 10.88 -7.02
C TYR A 362 0.86 9.36 -7.01
N PHE A 363 1.62 8.68 -6.16
CA PHE A 363 1.51 7.24 -5.94
C PHE A 363 0.12 6.87 -5.42
N ARG A 364 -0.41 7.61 -4.42
CA ARG A 364 -1.75 7.34 -3.87
C ARG A 364 -2.86 7.43 -4.92
N GLN A 365 -2.73 8.38 -5.86
CA GLN A 365 -3.66 8.61 -6.98
C GLN A 365 -3.56 7.59 -8.12
N LYS A 366 -2.49 6.79 -8.18
CA LYS A 366 -2.24 5.82 -9.25
C LYS A 366 -2.28 4.37 -8.80
N LEU A 367 -1.88 4.10 -7.56
CA LEU A 367 -1.69 2.74 -7.07
C LEU A 367 -3.02 2.03 -6.78
N ILE A 368 -3.22 0.88 -7.41
CA ILE A 368 -4.29 -0.07 -7.07
C ILE A 368 -4.10 -0.66 -5.67
N ASP A 369 -2.84 -0.76 -5.21
CA ASP A 369 -2.47 -1.18 -3.87
C ASP A 369 -2.18 -0.01 -2.92
N GLY A 370 -2.74 1.18 -3.21
CA GLY A 370 -2.55 2.36 -2.39
C GLY A 370 -3.04 2.14 -0.94
N ASP A 371 -2.10 2.21 -0.01
CA ASP A 371 -2.24 2.01 1.43
C ASP A 371 -1.43 3.08 2.15
N LEU A 372 -2.03 3.80 3.11
CA LEU A 372 -1.37 4.94 3.73
C LEU A 372 -0.09 4.53 4.46
N ALA A 373 -0.14 3.47 5.28
CA ALA A 373 0.99 3.05 6.08
C ALA A 373 2.20 2.67 5.21
N ALA A 374 1.99 1.81 4.22
CA ALA A 374 3.05 1.32 3.34
C ALA A 374 3.55 2.41 2.37
N ASN A 375 2.66 3.22 1.81
CA ASN A 375 3.05 4.30 0.91
C ASN A 375 3.85 5.38 1.65
N ASN A 376 3.33 5.89 2.77
CA ASN A 376 4.01 6.89 3.60
C ASN A 376 5.36 6.36 4.10
N GLY A 377 5.37 5.14 4.64
CA GLY A 377 6.57 4.48 5.11
C GLY A 377 7.65 4.36 4.02
N GLY A 378 7.29 3.89 2.83
CA GLY A 378 8.21 3.75 1.70
C GLY A 378 8.77 5.08 1.18
N TRP A 379 7.94 6.12 1.12
CA TRP A 379 8.37 7.47 0.72
C TRP A 379 9.31 8.09 1.74
N GLN A 380 8.96 8.06 3.03
CA GLN A 380 9.82 8.59 4.07
C GLN A 380 11.14 7.80 4.21
N TRP A 381 11.10 6.48 4.00
CA TRP A 381 12.30 5.64 3.93
C TRP A 381 13.24 6.09 2.80
N SER A 382 12.69 6.33 1.61
CA SER A 382 13.46 6.74 0.43
C SER A 382 14.01 8.16 0.57
N ALA A 383 13.22 9.08 1.14
CA ALA A 383 13.59 10.47 1.36
C ALA A 383 14.62 10.66 2.50
N GLY A 384 14.82 9.65 3.34
CA GLY A 384 15.72 9.72 4.50
C GLY A 384 15.13 10.43 5.72
N CYS A 385 13.82 10.69 5.73
CA CYS A 385 13.12 11.35 6.82
C CYS A 385 12.28 10.40 7.69
N GLY A 386 12.17 9.13 7.31
CA GLY A 386 11.35 8.12 7.98
C GLY A 386 12.02 7.40 9.14
N CYS A 387 11.23 6.52 9.73
CA CYS A 387 11.66 5.51 10.69
C CYS A 387 12.52 4.45 9.97
N ASP A 388 13.69 4.10 10.51
CA ASP A 388 14.67 3.21 9.87
C ASP A 388 15.02 3.59 8.40
N ALA A 389 14.96 4.88 8.10
CA ALA A 389 15.11 5.36 6.73
C ALA A 389 16.54 5.19 6.20
N GLN A 390 16.63 5.13 4.86
CA GLN A 390 17.91 5.11 4.20
C GLN A 390 18.72 6.37 4.55
N PRO A 391 20.02 6.26 4.88
CA PRO A 391 20.84 7.43 5.18
C PRO A 391 20.80 8.45 4.04
N TYR A 392 20.67 9.75 4.36
CA TYR A 392 20.47 10.81 3.37
C TYR A 392 21.57 10.86 2.29
N PHE A 393 22.80 10.52 2.65
CA PHE A 393 23.96 10.54 1.75
C PHE A 393 23.98 9.37 0.75
N ARG A 394 23.16 8.34 0.95
CA ARG A 394 22.98 7.23 0.03
C ARG A 394 22.02 7.65 -1.08
N ILE A 395 22.58 8.17 -2.15
CA ILE A 395 21.87 8.61 -3.36
C ILE A 395 22.05 7.49 -4.40
N PHE A 396 20.96 6.86 -4.84
CA PHE A 396 21.05 5.79 -5.83
C PHE A 396 21.52 6.33 -7.18
N ASN A 397 22.55 5.74 -7.78
CA ASN A 397 22.88 6.02 -9.17
C ASN A 397 21.86 5.28 -10.07
N PRO A 398 20.98 5.97 -10.82
CA PRO A 398 19.94 5.32 -11.62
C PRO A 398 20.52 4.39 -12.68
N MET A 399 21.69 4.72 -13.24
CA MET A 399 22.39 3.91 -14.24
C MET A 399 22.84 2.58 -13.64
N SER A 400 23.52 2.61 -12.49
CA SER A 400 23.93 1.39 -11.79
C SER A 400 22.74 0.58 -11.25
N GLN A 401 21.62 1.22 -10.87
CA GLN A 401 20.39 0.49 -10.53
C GLN A 401 19.80 -0.19 -11.76
N SER A 402 19.80 0.50 -12.91
CA SER A 402 19.33 -0.04 -14.18
C SER A 402 20.13 -1.26 -14.61
N GLU A 403 21.47 -1.16 -14.69
CA GLU A 403 22.34 -2.27 -15.10
C GLU A 403 22.23 -3.47 -14.19
N LYS A 404 22.05 -3.23 -12.88
CA LYS A 404 22.00 -4.31 -11.89
C LYS A 404 20.68 -5.08 -11.92
N PHE A 405 19.55 -4.39 -12.05
CA PHE A 405 18.21 -4.98 -11.87
C PHE A 405 17.48 -5.24 -13.19
N ASP A 406 17.93 -4.67 -14.30
CA ASP A 406 17.40 -4.94 -15.64
C ASP A 406 18.56 -5.16 -16.63
N PRO A 407 19.46 -6.13 -16.40
CA PRO A 407 20.75 -6.24 -17.10
C PRO A 407 20.64 -6.44 -18.62
N ASP A 408 19.53 -7.01 -19.10
CA ASP A 408 19.25 -7.20 -20.53
C ASP A 408 18.32 -6.12 -21.11
N GLY A 409 17.89 -5.16 -20.29
CA GLY A 409 16.98 -4.09 -20.66
C GLY A 409 15.56 -4.55 -20.99
N SER A 410 15.19 -5.79 -20.66
CA SER A 410 13.89 -6.38 -21.03
C SER A 410 12.71 -5.62 -20.39
N PHE A 411 12.84 -5.20 -19.13
CA PHE A 411 11.83 -4.37 -18.48
C PHE A 411 11.73 -2.99 -19.14
N ILE A 412 12.88 -2.34 -19.39
CA ILE A 412 12.91 -1.03 -20.04
C ILE A 412 12.23 -1.09 -21.41
N ARG A 413 12.57 -2.07 -22.26
CA ARG A 413 11.98 -2.19 -23.61
C ARG A 413 10.48 -2.47 -23.58
N LYS A 414 10.00 -3.19 -22.58
CA LYS A 414 8.56 -3.47 -22.40
C LYS A 414 7.76 -2.18 -22.23
N TYR A 415 8.27 -1.20 -21.48
CA TYR A 415 7.55 0.04 -21.16
C TYR A 415 8.01 1.26 -21.98
N LEU A 416 9.16 1.16 -22.65
CA LEU A 416 9.73 2.14 -23.58
C LEU A 416 9.99 1.49 -24.96
N PRO A 417 8.94 1.12 -25.72
CA PRO A 417 9.10 0.47 -27.01
C PRO A 417 9.85 1.34 -28.03
N GLU A 418 9.85 2.67 -27.87
CA GLU A 418 10.66 3.58 -28.69
C GLU A 418 12.18 3.34 -28.54
N LEU A 419 12.61 2.66 -27.48
CA LEU A 419 14.00 2.29 -27.21
C LEU A 419 14.33 0.84 -27.63
N ALA A 420 13.40 0.13 -28.28
CA ALA A 420 13.56 -1.28 -28.62
C ALA A 420 14.79 -1.59 -29.50
N SER A 421 15.29 -0.62 -30.29
CA SER A 421 16.48 -0.79 -31.13
C SER A 421 17.80 -0.39 -30.45
N TRP A 422 17.76 0.22 -29.26
CA TRP A 422 18.96 0.70 -28.58
C TRP A 422 19.82 -0.45 -28.10
N GLY A 423 21.15 -0.28 -28.14
CA GLY A 423 22.08 -1.24 -27.53
C GLY A 423 21.99 -1.19 -25.99
N ILE A 424 22.33 -2.29 -25.32
CA ILE A 424 22.29 -2.40 -23.83
C ILE A 424 23.02 -1.24 -23.14
N LYS A 425 24.21 -0.90 -23.63
CA LYS A 425 24.98 0.23 -23.08
C LYS A 425 24.21 1.56 -23.18
N GLN A 426 23.53 1.81 -24.29
CA GLN A 426 22.75 3.04 -24.50
C GLN A 426 21.50 3.07 -23.61
N LEU A 427 20.85 1.92 -23.37
CA LEU A 427 19.69 1.83 -22.48
C LEU A 427 20.01 2.20 -21.04
N HIS A 428 21.18 1.79 -20.54
CA HIS A 428 21.54 2.00 -19.14
C HIS A 428 22.34 3.29 -18.90
N GLN A 429 22.93 3.86 -19.94
CA GLN A 429 23.75 5.07 -19.89
C GLN A 429 23.12 6.13 -20.79
N PRO A 430 22.06 6.83 -20.32
CA PRO A 430 21.40 7.84 -21.13
C PRO A 430 22.37 8.98 -21.49
N SER A 431 22.22 9.52 -22.69
CA SER A 431 22.99 10.69 -23.10
C SER A 431 22.59 11.90 -22.27
N THR A 432 23.59 12.55 -21.69
CA THR A 432 23.41 13.85 -21.05
C THR A 432 23.45 14.91 -22.14
N ALA A 433 22.45 15.80 -22.18
CA ALA A 433 22.63 17.06 -22.87
C ALA A 433 23.80 17.81 -22.20
N GLN A 434 24.50 18.67 -22.96
CA GLN A 434 25.57 19.53 -22.43
C GLN A 434 25.24 20.01 -21.03
N THR A 435 26.17 19.85 -20.09
CA THR A 435 26.02 20.04 -18.65
C THR A 435 25.20 21.29 -18.34
N PRO A 436 23.87 21.17 -18.06
CA PRO A 436 23.11 22.36 -17.72
C PRO A 436 23.61 22.89 -16.38
N SER A 437 23.61 24.21 -16.20
CA SER A 437 23.96 24.85 -14.93
C SER A 437 23.21 24.20 -13.75
N LEU A 438 23.82 24.13 -12.56
CA LEU A 438 23.29 23.44 -11.36
C LEU A 438 21.85 23.86 -10.97
N PHE A 439 21.39 25.02 -11.46
CA PHE A 439 20.10 25.64 -11.15
C PHE A 439 19.26 25.99 -12.38
N GLU A 440 19.72 25.75 -13.61
CA GLU A 440 18.94 26.06 -14.81
C GLU A 440 17.80 25.03 -15.03
N PRO A 441 16.68 25.45 -15.65
CA PRO A 441 15.60 24.54 -16.03
C PRO A 441 16.06 23.57 -17.13
N PRO A 442 15.56 22.33 -17.14
CA PRO A 442 15.93 21.34 -18.14
C PRO A 442 15.56 21.79 -19.56
N LEU A 443 16.41 21.49 -20.53
CA LEU A 443 16.07 21.60 -21.94
C LEU A 443 15.24 20.39 -22.35
N PHE A 444 13.92 20.58 -22.50
CA PHE A 444 13.04 19.57 -23.08
C PHE A 444 13.30 19.50 -24.58
N ASN A 445 14.16 18.58 -25.02
CA ASN A 445 14.36 18.34 -26.44
C ASN A 445 13.21 17.50 -27.01
N THR A 446 12.38 18.11 -27.85
CA THR A 446 11.27 17.44 -28.54
C THR A 446 11.65 16.93 -29.94
N GLN A 447 12.89 17.11 -30.37
CA GLN A 447 13.35 16.74 -31.72
C GLN A 447 13.88 15.29 -31.82
N THR A 448 14.03 14.59 -30.69
CA THR A 448 14.44 13.17 -30.64
C THR A 448 13.29 12.29 -30.17
N ALA A 449 13.29 11.01 -30.57
CA ALA A 449 12.25 10.05 -30.18
C ALA A 449 12.17 9.78 -28.66
N TYR A 450 13.22 10.10 -27.91
CA TYR A 450 13.30 10.00 -26.45
C TYR A 450 14.06 11.21 -25.87
N PRO A 451 13.64 11.78 -24.72
CA PRO A 451 14.24 12.99 -24.18
C PRO A 451 15.65 12.74 -23.64
N SER A 452 16.49 13.78 -23.67
CA SER A 452 17.76 13.80 -22.93
C SER A 452 17.52 13.83 -21.43
N ALA A 453 18.49 13.35 -20.65
CA ALA A 453 18.41 13.37 -19.19
C ALA A 453 18.16 14.79 -18.65
N ILE A 454 17.08 14.98 -17.87
CA ILE A 454 16.67 16.30 -17.32
C ILE A 454 17.63 16.84 -16.25
N VAL A 455 18.53 16.00 -15.73
CA VAL A 455 19.57 16.37 -14.78
C VAL A 455 20.76 15.44 -14.92
N GLU A 456 21.99 15.92 -14.76
CA GLU A 456 23.19 15.07 -14.73
C GLU A 456 23.41 14.49 -13.33
N HIS A 457 23.75 13.20 -13.24
CA HIS A 457 23.80 12.46 -11.98
C HIS A 457 24.77 13.07 -10.96
N SER A 458 26.00 13.41 -11.36
CA SER A 458 27.05 13.91 -10.47
C SER A 458 26.68 15.27 -9.87
N ALA A 459 26.15 16.17 -10.71
CA ALA A 459 25.59 17.45 -10.34
C ALA A 459 24.40 17.32 -9.37
N ALA A 460 23.41 16.48 -9.70
CA ALA A 460 22.28 16.18 -8.82
C ALA A 460 22.75 15.63 -7.46
N ARG A 461 23.71 14.71 -7.49
CA ARG A 461 24.26 14.09 -6.28
C ARG A 461 24.93 15.11 -5.37
N ALA A 462 25.79 15.97 -5.91
CA ALA A 462 26.46 17.02 -5.16
C ALA A 462 25.46 18.01 -4.54
N ARG A 463 24.44 18.40 -5.32
CA ARG A 463 23.35 19.26 -4.87
C ARG A 463 22.57 18.63 -3.71
N ALA A 464 22.17 17.37 -3.83
CA ALA A 464 21.44 16.69 -2.75
C ALA A 464 22.27 16.46 -1.50
N LEU A 465 23.57 16.16 -1.60
CA LEU A 465 24.43 16.05 -0.40
C LEU A 465 24.50 17.38 0.37
N THR A 466 24.47 18.50 -0.35
CA THR A 466 24.46 19.84 0.24
C THR A 466 23.11 20.10 0.93
N VAL A 467 22.01 19.96 0.20
CA VAL A 467 20.66 20.30 0.70
C VAL A 467 20.19 19.34 1.80
N LEU A 468 20.37 18.03 1.61
CA LEU A 468 19.99 17.02 2.60
C LEU A 468 20.98 16.93 3.76
N GLY A 469 22.07 17.70 3.74
CA GLY A 469 23.03 17.81 4.83
C GLY A 469 22.41 18.29 6.15
N VAL A 470 21.24 18.94 6.11
CA VAL A 470 20.44 19.30 7.30
C VAL A 470 19.97 18.08 8.10
N LEU A 471 19.93 16.89 7.48
CA LEU A 471 19.59 15.61 8.11
C LEU A 471 20.79 14.97 8.82
N LYS A 472 21.97 15.59 8.80
CA LYS A 472 23.05 15.17 9.67
C LYS A 472 22.55 15.26 11.10
N LYS A 473 22.63 14.15 11.84
CA LYS A 473 22.47 14.18 13.30
C LYS A 473 23.37 15.30 13.82
N ALA A 474 22.79 16.35 14.38
CA ALA A 474 23.52 17.20 15.30
C ALA A 474 24.16 16.25 16.32
N ALA A 475 25.47 16.38 16.54
CA ALA A 475 26.08 15.74 17.71
C ALA A 475 25.20 16.13 18.90
N ALA A 476 24.70 15.13 19.64
CA ALA A 476 23.84 15.36 20.78
C ALA A 476 24.49 16.42 21.69
N GLN A 477 23.77 17.53 21.91
CA GLN A 477 24.01 18.36 23.09
C GLN A 477 23.31 17.71 24.27
#